data_AF-A0A956BE18-F1
#
_entry.id   AF-A0A956BE18-F1
#
_cell.length_a   1.000
_cell.length_b   1.000
_cell.length_c   1.000
_cell.angle_alpha   90.00
_cell.angle_beta   90.00
_cell.angle_gamma   90.00
#
_symmetry.space_group_name_H-M   'P 1'
#
loop_
_entity.id
_entity.type
_entity.pdbx_description
1 polymer ?
#
loop_
_entity_poly.entity_id
_entity_poly.type
_entity_poly.pdbx_seq_one_letter_code
_entity_poly.pdbx_strand_id
1 'polypeptide(L)'
;QVRQDKAGRPVVLTHSGAFMKYLGRLDVVVEDSGDPYFGYEITSHRYRLFPIDDSITPDPDTIRFLEPYILELNRQLDLTRIIAYAPRLVPRFGREKANSELGNIAAESMADRRGVQADFALTNTLGIRTDIIQGPITQDQMFNVFPFDNFVTKMFMSGREICEMMTFVARRSAGRGCQPQAQFSDRVHLKLNCVVDRPECSFASEVAVRDQAAYNACREAGGTATQCDVPTRTPMDPLRIYEVAVNDYIAGGGSGFRVLKFNNSKIPTDISIREAVSDRFQSFPTCSELCLANCQAQGDIECVERIESGPLVASGCEALTNCFGDVTRYRDRFCEGRPERDPRDFCDQFQPAFAGVTPTEAQAVWLNPLKAWCDQVDVLARLAAQGNAVEIEDDCFLADLIVSQAAASAAPVEEVALAADTVIRGLGIEPLSDRCQCRVDALVSADAECRELSCVIGQADDRLEAQLFETFEGARDAFESVSGDLCAEQAIAAGCDLEDLRGVRNDEVPN
;
A
#
# COMPACT_ATOMS: atom_id res chain seq x y z
N GLN A 1 -3.06 5.61 -30.04
CA GLN A 1 -4.28 5.74 -30.86
C GLN A 1 -4.04 6.78 -31.95
N VAL A 2 -4.65 6.65 -33.13
CA VAL A 2 -4.65 7.73 -34.13
C VAL A 2 -6.05 8.36 -34.17
N ARG A 3 -6.09 9.69 -34.18
CA ARG A 3 -7.32 10.49 -34.34
C ARG A 3 -7.17 11.41 -35.54
N GLN A 4 -8.26 12.03 -35.98
CA GLN A 4 -8.20 13.06 -37.02
C GLN A 4 -8.45 14.43 -36.39
N ASP A 5 -7.73 15.44 -36.84
CA ASP A 5 -8.06 16.82 -36.52
C ASP A 5 -9.27 17.31 -37.35
N LYS A 6 -9.67 18.58 -37.15
CA LYS A 6 -10.81 19.17 -37.88
C LYS A 6 -10.58 19.27 -39.40
N ALA A 7 -9.34 19.22 -39.85
CA ALA A 7 -8.95 19.23 -41.27
C ALA A 7 -8.79 17.81 -41.83
N GLY A 8 -9.04 16.76 -41.02
CA GLY A 8 -8.91 15.36 -41.43
C GLY A 8 -7.50 14.79 -41.32
N ARG A 9 -6.52 15.54 -40.80
CA ARG A 9 -5.13 15.08 -40.70
C ARG A 9 -4.96 14.06 -39.58
N PRO A 10 -4.17 12.99 -39.79
CA PRO A 10 -3.91 11.98 -38.76
C PRO A 10 -3.05 12.58 -37.64
N VAL A 11 -3.54 12.46 -36.41
CA VAL A 11 -2.87 12.88 -35.17
C VAL A 11 -2.62 11.65 -34.31
N VAL A 12 -1.34 11.37 -34.09
CA VAL A 12 -0.91 10.28 -33.22
C VAL A 12 -1.04 10.72 -31.75
N LEU A 13 -1.85 10.00 -30.99
CA LEU A 13 -2.01 10.18 -29.55
C LEU A 13 -1.39 8.99 -28.82
N THR A 14 -0.38 9.25 -27.99
CA THR A 14 0.30 8.24 -27.16
C THR A 14 0.25 8.66 -25.69
N HIS A 15 0.28 7.67 -24.81
CA HIS A 15 0.31 7.86 -23.36
C HIS A 15 1.04 6.67 -22.74
N SER A 16 1.92 6.92 -21.77
CA SER A 16 2.79 5.90 -21.15
C SER A 16 2.28 5.41 -19.80
N GLY A 17 1.01 5.67 -19.49
CA GLY A 17 0.46 5.43 -18.16
C GLY A 17 0.94 6.47 -17.15
N ALA A 18 1.14 6.05 -15.91
CA ALA A 18 1.56 6.90 -14.80
C ALA A 18 2.58 6.18 -13.92
N PHE A 19 3.11 6.89 -12.92
CA PHE A 19 4.02 6.34 -11.89
C PHE A 19 5.33 5.77 -12.43
N MET A 20 5.72 6.15 -13.65
CA MET A 20 6.88 5.60 -14.35
C MET A 20 6.86 4.08 -14.50
N LYS A 21 5.69 3.41 -14.38
CA LYS A 21 5.58 1.96 -14.58
C LYS A 21 5.97 1.53 -16.01
N TYR A 22 5.88 2.46 -16.97
CA TYR A 22 6.32 2.23 -18.33
C TYR A 22 7.13 3.40 -18.88
N LEU A 23 8.19 3.08 -19.60
CA LEU A 23 8.86 3.99 -20.51
C LEU A 23 8.20 3.87 -21.89
N GLY A 24 7.54 4.93 -22.34
CA GLY A 24 6.96 5.00 -23.69
C GLY A 24 7.98 5.47 -24.71
N ARG A 25 8.14 4.73 -25.80
CA ARG A 25 8.96 5.12 -26.96
C ARG A 25 8.08 5.27 -28.19
N LEU A 26 8.10 6.46 -28.78
CA LEU A 26 7.43 6.77 -30.03
C LEU A 26 8.47 7.03 -31.12
N ASP A 27 8.62 6.08 -32.04
CA ASP A 27 9.39 6.26 -33.27
C ASP A 27 8.46 6.84 -34.35
N VAL A 28 8.86 7.93 -35.02
CA VAL A 28 8.09 8.58 -36.09
C VAL A 28 8.92 8.75 -37.35
N VAL A 29 8.26 8.62 -38.50
CA VAL A 29 8.79 9.01 -39.81
C VAL A 29 7.98 10.20 -40.29
N VAL A 30 8.67 11.25 -40.71
CA VAL A 30 8.06 12.48 -41.21
C VAL A 30 8.51 12.74 -42.65
N GLU A 31 7.60 13.26 -43.47
CA GLU A 31 7.88 13.72 -44.84
C GLU A 31 7.52 15.19 -44.98
N ASP A 32 8.24 15.89 -45.85
CA ASP A 32 7.94 17.29 -46.19
C ASP A 32 6.60 17.35 -46.94
N SER A 33 5.66 18.11 -46.38
CA SER A 33 4.31 18.25 -46.93
C SER A 33 4.21 19.34 -48.01
N GLY A 34 5.24 20.19 -48.13
CA GLY A 34 5.20 21.40 -48.94
C GLY A 34 4.28 22.50 -48.40
N ASP A 35 3.68 22.32 -47.22
CA ASP A 35 2.83 23.32 -46.58
C ASP A 35 3.69 24.40 -45.90
N PRO A 36 3.50 25.69 -46.22
CA PRO A 36 4.31 26.78 -45.69
C PRO A 36 4.13 27.05 -44.18
N TYR A 37 3.11 26.46 -43.56
CA TYR A 37 2.81 26.56 -42.13
C TYR A 37 3.05 25.24 -41.37
N PHE A 38 2.88 24.09 -42.03
CA PHE A 38 3.06 22.75 -41.47
C PHE A 38 3.97 21.88 -42.33
N GLY A 39 5.22 22.29 -42.52
CA GLY A 39 6.16 21.71 -43.48
C GLY A 39 6.59 20.26 -43.27
N TYR A 40 6.02 19.53 -42.31
CA TYR A 40 6.26 18.08 -42.16
C TYR A 40 5.01 17.35 -41.66
N GLU A 41 4.72 16.20 -42.26
CA GLU A 41 3.63 15.31 -41.87
C GLU A 41 4.14 13.92 -41.46
N ILE A 42 3.49 13.32 -40.46
CA ILE A 42 3.84 11.96 -39.98
C ILE A 42 3.28 10.94 -40.97
N THR A 43 4.15 10.17 -41.62
CA THR A 43 3.76 9.13 -42.58
C THR A 43 3.67 7.76 -41.95
N SER A 44 4.52 7.48 -40.97
CA SER A 44 4.44 6.26 -40.17
C SER A 44 4.90 6.51 -38.74
N HIS A 45 4.39 5.68 -37.83
CA HIS A 45 4.75 5.75 -36.42
C HIS A 45 4.74 4.35 -35.81
N ARG A 46 5.56 4.16 -34.78
CA ARG A 46 5.57 2.97 -33.95
C ARG A 46 5.67 3.38 -32.50
N TYR A 47 4.70 2.96 -31.71
CA TYR A 47 4.72 3.18 -30.27
C TYR A 47 4.97 1.87 -29.54
N ARG A 48 5.86 1.89 -28.54
CA ARG A 48 6.19 0.76 -27.68
C ARG A 48 6.20 1.21 -26.22
N LEU A 49 5.67 0.37 -25.35
CA LEU A 49 5.78 0.51 -23.90
C LEU A 49 6.83 -0.48 -23.40
N PHE A 50 7.80 0.02 -22.65
CA PHE A 50 8.76 -0.81 -21.93
C PHE A 50 8.35 -0.82 -20.46
N PRO A 51 7.96 -1.97 -19.87
CA PRO A 51 7.70 -2.05 -18.44
C PRO A 51 8.98 -1.71 -17.68
N ILE A 52 8.85 -0.94 -16.61
CA ILE A 52 9.91 -0.73 -15.62
C ILE A 52 9.60 -1.64 -14.45
N ASP A 53 10.29 -2.77 -14.38
CA ASP A 53 10.14 -3.83 -13.38
C ASP A 53 11.52 -4.36 -12.95
N ASP A 54 11.52 -5.36 -12.07
CA ASP A 54 12.73 -5.90 -11.43
C ASP A 54 13.67 -6.63 -12.42
N SER A 55 13.26 -6.83 -13.68
CA SER A 55 14.15 -7.36 -14.72
C SER A 55 15.17 -6.32 -15.21
N ILE A 56 14.97 -5.03 -14.90
CA ILE A 56 15.85 -3.94 -15.30
C ILE A 56 16.75 -3.58 -14.13
N THR A 57 18.06 -3.83 -14.27
CA THR A 57 19.04 -3.43 -13.26
C THR A 57 19.08 -1.91 -13.13
N PRO A 58 18.86 -1.35 -11.91
CA PRO A 58 18.98 0.08 -11.67
C PRO A 58 20.39 0.60 -11.98
N ASP A 59 20.48 1.82 -12.52
CA ASP A 59 21.76 2.46 -12.84
C ASP A 59 22.55 2.79 -11.56
N PRO A 60 23.78 2.25 -11.36
CA PRO A 60 24.53 2.42 -10.11
C PRO A 60 24.87 3.87 -9.77
N ASP A 61 25.13 4.70 -10.79
CA ASP A 61 25.46 6.12 -10.57
C ASP A 61 24.23 6.91 -10.11
N THR A 62 23.05 6.59 -10.64
CA THR A 62 21.77 7.15 -10.18
C THR A 62 21.45 6.71 -8.75
N ILE A 63 21.65 5.44 -8.41
CA ILE A 63 21.46 4.95 -7.04
C ILE A 63 22.39 5.68 -6.07
N ARG A 64 23.68 5.80 -6.38
CA ARG A 64 24.66 6.53 -5.56
C ARG A 64 24.30 8.01 -5.41
N PHE A 65 23.73 8.61 -6.45
CA PHE A 65 23.24 9.99 -6.39
C PHE A 65 22.04 10.13 -5.44
N LEU A 66 21.13 9.16 -5.41
CA LEU A 66 19.91 9.19 -4.59
C LEU A 66 20.15 8.75 -3.13
N GLU A 67 21.16 7.92 -2.88
CA GLU A 67 21.50 7.34 -1.58
C GLU A 67 21.44 8.34 -0.40
N PRO A 68 22.11 9.52 -0.42
CA PRO A 68 22.06 10.44 0.72
C PRO A 68 20.65 10.98 1.00
N TYR A 69 19.80 11.11 -0.03
CA TYR A 69 18.42 11.57 0.12
C TYR A 69 17.53 10.48 0.72
N ILE A 70 17.73 9.22 0.29
CA ILE A 70 17.01 8.07 0.83
C ILE A 70 17.33 7.90 2.32
N LEU A 71 18.61 8.00 2.69
CA LEU A 71 19.03 7.89 4.09
C LEU A 71 18.43 8.99 4.97
N GLU A 72 18.46 10.25 4.53
CA GLU A 72 17.88 11.34 5.30
C GLU A 72 16.35 11.24 5.39
N LEU A 73 15.68 10.79 4.32
CA LEU A 73 14.23 10.57 4.30
C LEU A 73 13.83 9.46 5.28
N ASN A 74 14.54 8.34 5.28
CA ASN A 74 14.32 7.24 6.22
C ASN A 74 14.58 7.69 7.66
N ARG A 75 15.62 8.50 7.90
CA ARG A 75 15.93 9.04 9.24
C ARG A 75 14.85 9.98 9.77
N GLN A 76 14.24 10.80 8.92
CA GLN A 76 13.24 11.79 9.35
C GLN A 76 11.82 11.23 9.46
N LEU A 77 11.43 10.34 8.54
CA LEU A 77 10.03 9.92 8.39
C LEU A 77 9.79 8.45 8.70
N ASP A 78 10.84 7.62 8.82
CA ASP A 78 10.77 6.17 8.99
C ASP A 78 9.70 5.55 8.07
N LEU A 79 9.93 5.66 6.76
CA LEU A 79 8.96 5.23 5.74
C LEU A 79 8.63 3.74 5.81
N THR A 80 9.54 2.94 6.35
CA THR A 80 9.40 1.50 6.58
C THR A 80 8.57 1.15 7.81
N ARG A 81 8.25 2.13 8.67
CA ARG A 81 7.42 1.90 9.85
C ARG A 81 6.08 1.28 9.48
N ILE A 82 5.80 0.13 10.08
CA ILE A 82 4.51 -0.55 9.95
C ILE A 82 3.49 0.14 10.86
N ILE A 83 2.34 0.51 10.30
CA ILE A 83 1.22 1.17 10.96
C ILE A 83 0.16 0.14 11.35
N ALA A 84 -0.18 -0.76 10.44
CA ALA A 84 -1.20 -1.77 10.64
C ALA A 84 -1.06 -2.89 9.60
N TYR A 85 -2.04 -3.79 9.54
CA TYR A 85 -2.08 -4.88 8.58
C TYR A 85 -3.42 -4.91 7.84
N ALA A 86 -3.37 -4.98 6.51
CA ALA A 86 -4.54 -5.14 5.64
C ALA A 86 -4.74 -6.63 5.30
N PRO A 87 -5.81 -7.29 5.78
CA PRO A 87 -6.05 -8.71 5.48
C PRO A 87 -6.43 -8.98 4.03
N ARG A 88 -6.76 -7.93 3.26
CA ARG A 88 -7.11 -7.96 1.85
C ARG A 88 -6.88 -6.57 1.25
N LEU A 89 -6.89 -6.48 -0.08
CA LEU A 89 -6.93 -5.20 -0.79
C LEU A 89 -8.10 -4.33 -0.28
N VAL A 90 -7.80 -3.06 0.03
CA VAL A 90 -8.78 -2.02 0.38
C VAL A 90 -8.80 -0.99 -0.76
N PRO A 91 -9.78 -1.08 -1.68
CA PRO A 91 -9.79 -0.27 -2.88
C PRO A 91 -10.20 1.18 -2.60
N ARG A 92 -9.61 2.12 -3.34
CA ARG A 92 -9.92 3.56 -3.38
C ARG A 92 -11.14 3.90 -4.23
N PHE A 93 -11.59 2.96 -5.05
CA PHE A 93 -12.83 3.08 -5.81
C PHE A 93 -13.82 2.01 -5.34
N GLY A 94 -15.07 2.43 -5.17
CA GLY A 94 -16.14 1.53 -4.79
C GLY A 94 -16.57 0.66 -5.95
N ARG A 95 -17.06 -0.54 -5.62
CA ARG A 95 -17.80 -1.36 -6.58
C ARG A 95 -19.09 -0.65 -6.98
N GLU A 96 -19.55 -0.88 -8.20
CA GLU A 96 -20.83 -0.37 -8.71
C GLU A 96 -21.01 1.16 -8.58
N LYS A 97 -19.91 1.92 -8.64
CA LYS A 97 -19.92 3.39 -8.55
C LYS A 97 -20.43 3.92 -7.20
N ALA A 98 -20.34 3.11 -6.15
CA ALA A 98 -20.60 3.49 -4.77
C ALA A 98 -19.36 4.12 -4.11
N ASN A 99 -19.49 4.54 -2.84
CA ASN A 99 -18.33 4.85 -2.02
C ASN A 99 -17.34 3.68 -2.02
N SER A 100 -16.06 4.03 -1.94
CA SER A 100 -14.98 3.08 -1.77
C SER A 100 -14.79 2.72 -0.30
N GLU A 101 -14.24 1.54 -0.06
CA GLU A 101 -13.93 1.10 1.30
C GLU A 101 -12.88 2.00 1.95
N LEU A 102 -11.82 2.33 1.21
CA LEU A 102 -10.79 3.23 1.70
C LEU A 102 -11.31 4.66 1.90
N GLY A 103 -12.23 5.10 1.04
CA GLY A 103 -12.90 6.40 1.18
C GLY A 103 -13.84 6.47 2.38
N ASN A 104 -14.56 5.38 2.66
CA ASN A 104 -15.36 5.23 3.88
C ASN A 104 -14.47 5.27 5.12
N ILE A 105 -13.39 4.49 5.14
CA ILE A 105 -12.42 4.50 6.24
C ILE A 105 -11.84 5.90 6.41
N ALA A 106 -11.45 6.58 5.33
CA ALA A 106 -10.90 7.93 5.39
C ALA A 106 -11.87 8.93 6.02
N ALA A 107 -13.10 8.96 5.52
CA ALA A 107 -14.12 9.86 6.03
C ALA A 107 -14.53 9.51 7.47
N GLU A 108 -14.75 8.24 7.78
CA GLU A 108 -15.09 7.81 9.16
C GLU A 108 -13.96 8.18 10.13
N SER A 109 -12.69 7.99 9.74
CA SER A 109 -11.52 8.37 10.54
C SER A 109 -11.51 9.86 10.85
N MET A 110 -11.86 10.72 9.88
CA MET A 110 -11.99 12.16 10.09
C MET A 110 -13.13 12.50 11.06
N ALA A 111 -14.29 11.85 10.91
CA ALA A 111 -15.46 12.08 11.76
C ALA A 111 -15.21 11.66 13.22
N ASP A 112 -14.57 10.50 13.42
CA ASP A 112 -14.30 9.89 14.73
C ASP A 112 -13.13 10.52 15.47
N ARG A 113 -12.21 11.20 14.77
CA ARG A 113 -10.97 11.66 15.37
C ARG A 113 -11.23 12.53 16.60
N ARG A 114 -10.58 12.20 17.70
CA ARG A 114 -10.63 13.00 18.94
C ARG A 114 -10.20 14.44 18.63
N GLY A 115 -11.03 15.41 19.03
CA GLY A 115 -10.88 16.82 18.69
C GLY A 115 -11.74 17.27 17.51
N VAL A 116 -12.23 16.35 16.67
CA VAL A 116 -13.16 16.62 15.57
C VAL A 116 -14.59 16.25 15.97
N GLN A 117 -14.85 14.95 16.14
CA GLN A 117 -16.15 14.37 16.60
C GLN A 117 -17.36 14.96 15.86
N ALA A 118 -17.37 14.81 14.53
CA ALA A 118 -18.42 15.37 13.66
C ALA A 118 -19.60 14.41 13.47
N ASP A 119 -20.77 14.93 13.10
CA ASP A 119 -21.96 14.14 12.77
C ASP A 119 -21.70 13.24 11.55
N PHE A 120 -20.96 13.75 10.55
CA PHE A 120 -20.43 12.97 9.44
C PHE A 120 -19.23 13.67 8.81
N ALA A 121 -18.55 12.99 7.91
CA ALA A 121 -17.43 13.56 7.16
C ALA A 121 -17.51 13.26 5.67
N LEU A 122 -16.78 14.06 4.89
CA LEU A 122 -16.50 13.76 3.49
C LEU A 122 -15.12 14.23 3.05
N THR A 123 -14.60 13.57 2.03
CA THR A 123 -13.36 13.97 1.36
C THR A 123 -13.51 13.79 -0.15
N ASN A 124 -12.80 14.57 -0.97
CA ASN A 124 -12.86 14.39 -2.42
C ASN A 124 -12.19 13.08 -2.84
N THR A 125 -12.84 12.30 -3.72
CA THR A 125 -12.35 10.99 -4.16
C THR A 125 -10.92 11.03 -4.74
N LEU A 126 -10.57 12.10 -5.46
CA LEU A 126 -9.25 12.22 -6.09
C LEU A 126 -8.12 12.65 -5.13
N GLY A 127 -8.46 12.93 -3.87
CA GLY A 127 -7.50 13.10 -2.78
C GLY A 127 -6.90 11.77 -2.30
N ILE A 128 -7.61 10.65 -2.54
CA ILE A 128 -7.13 9.28 -2.32
C ILE A 128 -6.51 8.80 -3.63
N ARG A 129 -5.23 8.44 -3.62
CA ARG A 129 -4.44 8.32 -4.87
C ARG A 129 -4.17 6.90 -5.31
N THR A 130 -4.04 5.98 -4.38
CA THR A 130 -3.87 4.55 -4.64
C THR A 130 -4.66 3.73 -3.61
N ASP A 131 -4.72 2.43 -3.83
CA ASP A 131 -5.35 1.46 -2.93
C ASP A 131 -4.42 1.10 -1.78
N ILE A 132 -4.97 0.54 -0.71
CA ILE A 132 -4.16 -0.17 0.28
C ILE A 132 -4.07 -1.62 -0.17
N ILE A 133 -2.89 -2.05 -0.60
CA ILE A 133 -2.58 -3.45 -0.93
C ILE A 133 -2.68 -4.33 0.32
N GLN A 134 -3.01 -5.61 0.11
CA GLN A 134 -2.98 -6.62 1.17
C GLN A 134 -1.56 -6.71 1.75
N GLY A 135 -1.45 -6.90 3.06
CA GLY A 135 -0.16 -6.99 3.74
C GLY A 135 0.08 -5.89 4.78
N PRO A 136 1.33 -5.72 5.24
CA PRO A 136 1.71 -4.65 6.14
C PRO A 136 1.45 -3.27 5.52
N ILE A 137 0.77 -2.40 6.26
CA ILE A 137 0.55 -1.01 5.87
C ILE A 137 1.70 -0.18 6.42
N THR A 138 2.56 0.34 5.55
CA THR A 138 3.71 1.15 5.94
C THR A 138 3.41 2.65 5.91
N GLN A 139 4.26 3.44 6.56
CA GLN A 139 4.23 4.90 6.48
C GLN A 139 4.41 5.37 5.03
N ASP A 140 5.27 4.73 4.23
CA ASP A 140 5.40 4.99 2.79
C ASP A 140 4.07 4.81 2.05
N GLN A 141 3.38 3.70 2.29
CA GLN A 141 2.09 3.44 1.67
C GLN A 141 1.06 4.52 2.01
N MET A 142 1.07 5.04 3.25
CA MET A 142 0.20 6.13 3.66
C MET A 142 0.53 7.46 2.96
N PHE A 143 1.81 7.73 2.66
CA PHE A 143 2.19 8.85 1.79
C PHE A 143 1.72 8.65 0.36
N ASN A 144 1.80 7.42 -0.18
CA ASN A 144 1.31 7.12 -1.53
C ASN A 144 -0.21 7.23 -1.64
N VAL A 145 -0.97 6.81 -0.63
CA VAL A 145 -2.43 6.91 -0.59
C VAL A 145 -2.89 8.36 -0.39
N PHE A 146 -2.29 9.07 0.56
CA PHE A 146 -2.58 10.47 0.91
C PHE A 146 -1.33 11.36 0.77
N PRO A 147 -0.90 11.69 -0.46
CA PRO A 147 0.35 12.43 -0.69
C PRO A 147 0.22 13.93 -0.43
N PHE A 148 -1.00 14.43 -0.24
CA PHE A 148 -1.23 15.82 0.10
C PHE A 148 -1.33 15.96 1.61
N ASP A 149 -0.67 16.96 2.19
CA ASP A 149 -0.80 17.33 3.59
C ASP A 149 -2.09 18.12 3.82
N ASN A 150 -3.22 17.47 3.53
CA ASN A 150 -4.53 18.01 3.82
C ASN A 150 -4.89 17.78 5.28
N PHE A 151 -5.38 18.84 5.92
CA PHE A 151 -5.85 18.81 7.30
C PHE A 151 -7.37 18.70 7.38
N VAL A 152 -7.86 18.14 8.48
CA VAL A 152 -9.30 18.12 8.77
C VAL A 152 -9.75 19.53 9.15
N THR A 153 -10.85 19.96 8.53
CA THR A 153 -11.56 21.19 8.86
C THR A 153 -12.96 20.82 9.28
N LYS A 154 -13.34 21.19 10.50
CA LYS A 154 -14.72 21.05 10.99
C LYS A 154 -15.53 22.28 10.61
N MET A 155 -16.80 22.09 10.28
CA MET A 155 -17.73 23.19 9.99
C MET A 155 -19.15 22.84 10.40
N PHE A 156 -19.94 23.88 10.65
CA PHE A 156 -21.35 23.78 10.96
C PHE A 156 -22.16 24.11 9.71
N MET A 157 -22.98 23.16 9.26
CA MET A 157 -23.78 23.31 8.04
C MET A 157 -25.24 23.03 8.33
N SER A 158 -26.13 23.87 7.82
CA SER A 158 -27.56 23.58 7.79
C SER A 158 -27.86 22.40 6.87
N GLY A 159 -28.94 21.65 7.15
CA GLY A 159 -29.41 20.60 6.25
C GLY A 159 -29.65 21.10 4.82
N ARG A 160 -30.02 22.38 4.64
CA ARG A 160 -30.11 23.01 3.31
C ARG A 160 -28.77 23.12 2.59
N GLU A 161 -27.73 23.65 3.24
CA GLU A 161 -26.38 23.74 2.67
C GLU A 161 -25.84 22.35 2.34
N ILE A 162 -26.12 21.36 3.18
CA ILE A 162 -25.73 19.97 2.94
C ILE A 162 -26.43 19.42 1.69
N CYS A 163 -27.74 19.65 1.55
CA CYS A 163 -28.48 19.26 0.35
C CYS A 163 -27.95 19.94 -0.92
N GLU A 164 -27.55 21.22 -0.85
CA GLU A 164 -26.92 21.93 -1.97
C GLU A 164 -25.54 21.33 -2.32
N MET A 165 -24.73 21.03 -1.32
CA MET A 165 -23.45 20.34 -1.50
C MET A 165 -23.65 18.96 -2.14
N MET A 166 -24.59 18.15 -1.64
CA MET A 166 -24.88 16.82 -2.18
C MET A 166 -25.44 16.89 -3.60
N THR A 167 -26.23 17.92 -3.91
CA THR A 167 -26.68 18.21 -5.28
C THR A 167 -25.48 18.46 -6.21
N PHE A 168 -24.50 19.25 -5.77
CA PHE A 168 -23.28 19.46 -6.54
C PHE A 168 -22.50 18.16 -6.75
N VAL A 169 -22.34 17.34 -5.70
CA VAL A 169 -21.68 16.03 -5.78
C VAL A 169 -22.39 15.14 -6.80
N ALA A 170 -23.71 15.01 -6.74
CA ALA A 170 -24.50 14.21 -7.68
C ALA A 170 -24.30 14.65 -9.14
N ARG A 171 -24.42 15.97 -9.41
CA ARG A 171 -24.22 16.53 -10.75
C ARG A 171 -22.81 16.26 -11.28
N ARG A 172 -21.80 16.43 -10.42
CA ARG A 172 -20.40 16.21 -10.81
C ARG A 172 -20.09 14.74 -11.03
N SER A 173 -20.66 13.84 -10.22
CA SER A 173 -20.58 12.39 -10.40
C SER A 173 -21.24 11.94 -11.70
N ALA A 174 -22.42 12.48 -12.03
CA ALA A 174 -23.13 12.19 -13.28
C ALA A 174 -22.27 12.52 -14.52
N GLY A 175 -21.60 13.69 -14.52
CA GLY A 175 -20.66 14.07 -15.58
C GLY A 175 -19.37 13.24 -15.64
N ARG A 176 -19.19 12.26 -14.75
CA ARG A 176 -18.04 11.35 -14.66
C ARG A 176 -18.46 9.89 -14.79
N GLY A 177 -19.55 9.61 -15.51
CA GLY A 177 -20.07 8.26 -15.68
C GLY A 177 -20.65 7.69 -14.37
N CYS A 178 -21.18 8.55 -13.50
CA CYS A 178 -21.72 8.25 -12.17
C CYS A 178 -20.68 7.83 -11.12
N GLN A 179 -19.38 8.00 -11.37
CA GLN A 179 -18.35 7.77 -10.35
C GLN A 179 -18.39 8.84 -9.25
N PRO A 180 -18.31 8.49 -7.95
CA PRO A 180 -18.46 9.45 -6.88
C PRO A 180 -17.41 10.57 -6.91
N GLN A 181 -17.88 11.82 -6.87
CA GLN A 181 -17.04 13.00 -6.73
C GLN A 181 -16.42 13.14 -5.33
N ALA A 182 -17.10 12.64 -4.30
CA ALA A 182 -16.65 12.61 -2.92
C ALA A 182 -16.92 11.24 -2.28
N GLN A 183 -16.13 10.95 -1.26
CA GLN A 183 -16.27 9.82 -0.35
C GLN A 183 -16.88 10.34 0.95
N PHE A 184 -17.77 9.55 1.55
CA PHE A 184 -18.53 9.93 2.75
C PHE A 184 -18.32 8.90 3.85
N SER A 185 -18.42 9.33 5.11
CA SER A 185 -18.48 8.41 6.25
C SER A 185 -19.78 7.61 6.22
N ASP A 186 -19.81 6.41 6.81
CA ASP A 186 -21.03 5.57 6.86
C ASP A 186 -22.16 6.19 7.72
N ARG A 187 -21.86 7.29 8.42
CA ARG A 187 -22.83 8.09 9.17
C ARG A 187 -23.87 8.80 8.30
N VAL A 188 -23.65 8.90 7.00
CA VAL A 188 -24.60 9.54 6.09
C VAL A 188 -24.97 8.57 4.97
N HIS A 189 -26.25 8.22 4.91
CA HIS A 189 -26.80 7.39 3.84
C HIS A 189 -27.29 8.30 2.72
N LEU A 190 -26.78 8.06 1.53
CA LEU A 190 -27.06 8.85 0.33
C LEU A 190 -27.34 7.94 -0.84
N LYS A 191 -28.52 8.10 -1.43
CA LYS A 191 -28.85 7.47 -2.71
C LYS A 191 -28.92 8.50 -3.81
N LEU A 192 -27.77 8.71 -4.46
CA LEU A 192 -27.61 9.70 -5.52
C LEU A 192 -28.27 9.23 -6.82
N ASN A 193 -29.21 10.03 -7.31
CA ASN A 193 -29.75 9.90 -8.65
C ASN A 193 -28.82 10.64 -9.63
N CYS A 194 -28.03 9.87 -10.38
CA CYS A 194 -27.07 10.41 -11.34
C CYS A 194 -27.69 10.69 -12.73
N VAL A 195 -29.02 10.65 -12.86
CA VAL A 195 -29.72 11.07 -14.09
C VAL A 195 -29.99 12.59 -14.04
N VAL A 196 -29.45 13.30 -15.03
CA VAL A 196 -29.42 14.76 -15.10
C VAL A 196 -30.76 15.31 -15.58
N ASP A 197 -31.77 15.45 -14.71
CA ASP A 197 -32.93 16.34 -14.99
C ASP A 197 -33.86 16.61 -13.78
N ARG A 198 -33.32 17.11 -12.67
CA ARG A 198 -34.10 17.36 -11.44
C ARG A 198 -33.79 18.73 -10.81
N PRO A 199 -34.73 19.37 -10.09
CA PRO A 199 -34.47 20.62 -9.37
C PRO A 199 -33.53 20.42 -8.16
N GLU A 200 -32.95 21.51 -7.66
CA GLU A 200 -32.05 21.52 -6.50
C GLU A 200 -32.67 20.81 -5.28
N CYS A 201 -31.85 20.06 -4.54
CA CYS A 201 -32.26 19.22 -3.39
C CYS A 201 -33.12 17.97 -3.71
N SER A 202 -33.40 17.64 -4.98
CA SER A 202 -34.16 16.42 -5.35
C SER A 202 -33.31 15.32 -6.02
N PHE A 203 -31.98 15.47 -5.97
CA PHE A 203 -31.01 14.55 -6.59
C PHE A 203 -30.61 13.38 -5.71
N ALA A 204 -30.88 13.43 -4.40
CA ALA A 204 -30.75 12.27 -3.53
C ALA A 204 -32.16 11.76 -3.23
N SER A 205 -32.46 10.54 -3.66
CA SER A 205 -33.76 9.91 -3.39
C SER A 205 -33.93 9.58 -1.91
N GLU A 206 -32.83 9.44 -1.19
CA GLU A 206 -32.75 9.21 0.25
C GLU A 206 -31.52 9.96 0.77
N VAL A 207 -31.72 10.82 1.77
CA VAL A 207 -30.66 11.46 2.57
C VAL A 207 -31.01 11.25 4.03
N ALA A 208 -30.19 10.48 4.73
CA ALA A 208 -30.36 10.24 6.15
C ALA A 208 -29.03 10.33 6.87
N VAL A 209 -29.06 10.83 8.09
CA VAL A 209 -27.92 10.81 9.01
C VAL A 209 -28.18 9.73 10.05
N ARG A 210 -27.16 8.96 10.37
CA ARG A 210 -27.20 7.91 11.38
C ARG A 210 -27.04 8.51 12.77
N ASP A 211 -27.90 8.12 13.70
CA ASP A 211 -27.63 8.31 15.12
C ASP A 211 -26.49 7.37 15.53
N GLN A 212 -25.29 7.94 15.64
CA GLN A 212 -24.09 7.15 15.94
C GLN A 212 -24.13 6.52 17.34
N ALA A 213 -24.78 7.16 18.31
CA ALA A 213 -24.88 6.62 19.66
C ALA A 213 -25.81 5.39 19.68
N ALA A 214 -26.97 5.49 19.00
CA ALA A 214 -27.88 4.37 18.85
C ALA A 214 -27.25 3.22 18.03
N TYR A 215 -26.49 3.54 16.99
CA TYR A 215 -25.75 2.55 16.21
C TYR A 215 -24.73 1.80 17.06
N ASN A 216 -23.91 2.52 17.82
CA ASN A 216 -22.90 1.93 18.71
C ASN A 216 -23.55 1.02 19.75
N ALA A 217 -24.64 1.46 20.40
CA ALA A 217 -25.38 0.64 21.36
C ALA A 217 -25.92 -0.66 20.74
N CYS A 218 -26.37 -0.62 19.48
CA CYS A 218 -26.79 -1.82 18.76
C CYS A 218 -25.61 -2.76 18.44
N ARG A 219 -24.45 -2.21 18.07
CA ARG A 219 -23.23 -3.00 17.82
C ARG A 219 -22.72 -3.66 19.09
N GLU A 220 -22.74 -2.95 20.22
CA GLU A 220 -22.40 -3.47 21.54
C GLU A 220 -23.36 -4.58 22.00
N ALA A 221 -24.63 -4.50 21.59
CA ALA A 221 -25.62 -5.56 21.81
C ALA A 221 -25.46 -6.77 20.86
N GLY A 222 -24.41 -6.81 20.05
CA GLY A 222 -24.11 -7.92 19.12
C GLY A 222 -24.82 -7.84 17.77
N GLY A 223 -25.56 -6.76 17.48
CA GLY A 223 -26.17 -6.55 16.16
C GLY A 223 -25.13 -6.36 15.07
N THR A 224 -25.37 -6.90 13.88
CA THR A 224 -24.51 -6.68 12.70
C THR A 224 -24.58 -5.22 12.20
N ALA A 225 -23.58 -4.78 11.42
CA ALA A 225 -23.55 -3.42 10.88
C ALA A 225 -24.86 -3.07 10.15
N THR A 226 -25.34 -3.94 9.25
CA THR A 226 -26.59 -3.73 8.49
C THR A 226 -27.83 -3.69 9.38
N GLN A 227 -27.89 -4.55 10.41
CA GLN A 227 -29.02 -4.57 11.36
C GLN A 227 -29.09 -3.29 12.19
N CYS A 228 -27.94 -2.71 12.52
CA CYS A 228 -27.87 -1.49 13.32
C CYS A 228 -28.04 -0.22 12.48
N ASP A 229 -27.63 -0.24 11.21
CA ASP A 229 -27.58 0.97 10.39
C ASP A 229 -28.97 1.47 9.98
N VAL A 230 -29.81 0.62 9.37
CA VAL A 230 -31.11 1.04 8.84
C VAL A 230 -32.04 1.63 9.92
N PRO A 231 -32.19 1.04 11.12
CA PRO A 231 -33.08 1.58 12.15
C PRO A 231 -32.60 2.89 12.77
N THR A 232 -31.31 3.20 12.66
CA THR A 232 -30.71 4.40 13.28
C THR A 232 -30.59 5.57 12.31
N ARG A 233 -30.96 5.37 11.05
CA ARG A 233 -31.04 6.43 10.04
C ARG A 233 -32.23 7.35 10.30
N THR A 234 -31.94 8.63 10.46
CA THR A 234 -32.96 9.68 10.54
C THR A 234 -32.90 10.53 9.28
N PRO A 235 -34.03 10.79 8.58
CA PRO A 235 -34.05 11.72 7.46
C PRO A 235 -33.43 13.07 7.84
N MET A 236 -32.64 13.64 6.94
CA MET A 236 -31.98 14.92 7.21
C MET A 236 -33.01 16.03 7.39
N ASP A 237 -32.88 16.78 8.49
CA ASP A 237 -33.70 17.94 8.79
C ASP A 237 -33.08 19.18 8.11
N PRO A 238 -33.78 19.84 7.16
CA PRO A 238 -33.26 21.01 6.45
C PRO A 238 -32.91 22.20 7.34
N LEU A 239 -33.49 22.29 8.54
CA LEU A 239 -33.32 23.40 9.49
C LEU A 239 -32.33 23.09 10.60
N ARG A 240 -31.99 21.82 10.81
CA ARG A 240 -30.96 21.42 11.77
C ARG A 240 -29.57 21.81 11.26
N ILE A 241 -28.72 22.24 12.19
CA ILE A 241 -27.29 22.42 11.97
C ILE A 241 -26.58 21.11 12.31
N TYR A 242 -25.68 20.70 11.43
CA TYR A 242 -24.85 19.51 11.58
C TYR A 242 -23.38 19.88 11.62
N GLU A 243 -22.60 19.16 12.40
CA GLU A 243 -21.14 19.21 12.41
C GLU A 243 -20.60 18.32 11.30
N VAL A 244 -19.89 18.91 10.34
CA VAL A 244 -19.34 18.21 9.18
C VAL A 244 -17.83 18.35 9.18
N ALA A 245 -17.12 17.23 9.09
CA ALA A 245 -15.68 17.22 8.89
C ALA A 245 -15.34 17.05 7.40
N VAL A 246 -14.48 17.92 6.89
CA VAL A 246 -14.00 17.86 5.51
C VAL A 246 -12.50 18.07 5.47
N ASN A 247 -11.86 17.80 4.33
CA ASN A 247 -10.49 18.27 4.13
C ASN A 247 -10.45 19.78 3.84
N ASP A 248 -9.39 20.44 4.30
CA ASP A 248 -9.11 21.86 4.10
C ASP A 248 -9.12 22.28 2.62
N TYR A 249 -8.63 21.44 1.70
CA TYR A 249 -8.66 21.71 0.27
C TYR A 249 -10.10 21.92 -0.25
N ILE A 250 -11.05 21.04 0.05
CA ILE A 250 -12.46 21.22 -0.34
C ILE A 250 -13.17 22.25 0.53
N ALA A 251 -12.76 22.43 1.79
CA ALA A 251 -13.24 23.55 2.61
C ALA A 251 -12.94 24.89 1.94
N GLY A 252 -11.76 25.03 1.31
CA GLY A 252 -11.37 26.20 0.50
C GLY A 252 -12.10 26.31 -0.86
N GLY A 253 -12.97 25.36 -1.21
CA GLY A 253 -13.67 25.29 -2.49
C GLY A 253 -12.93 24.51 -3.57
N GLY A 254 -11.86 23.79 -3.22
CA GLY A 254 -11.20 22.81 -4.07
C GLY A 254 -12.19 21.82 -4.66
N SER A 255 -11.87 21.24 -5.81
CA SER A 255 -12.77 20.36 -6.57
C SER A 255 -14.16 20.95 -6.91
N GLY A 256 -14.37 22.25 -6.74
CA GLY A 256 -15.61 22.96 -7.07
C GLY A 256 -16.62 23.05 -5.92
N PHE A 257 -16.25 22.68 -4.69
CA PHE A 257 -17.13 22.72 -3.50
C PHE A 257 -17.41 24.16 -3.01
N ARG A 258 -18.13 24.95 -3.82
CA ARG A 258 -18.41 26.36 -3.54
C ARG A 258 -19.21 26.58 -2.25
N VAL A 259 -20.17 25.70 -1.94
CA VAL A 259 -20.95 25.76 -0.70
C VAL A 259 -20.03 25.75 0.52
N LEU A 260 -19.01 24.88 0.51
CA LEU A 260 -18.02 24.81 1.59
C LEU A 260 -17.16 26.07 1.66
N LYS A 261 -16.73 26.59 0.50
CA LYS A 261 -15.93 27.83 0.42
C LYS A 261 -16.58 29.00 1.14
N PHE A 262 -17.89 29.18 0.99
CA PHE A 262 -18.61 30.33 1.54
C PHE A 262 -19.15 30.12 2.96
N ASN A 263 -19.08 28.91 3.51
CA ASN A 263 -19.43 28.67 4.90
C ASN A 263 -18.41 29.32 5.84
N ASN A 264 -18.83 30.22 6.73
CA ASN A 264 -17.92 30.98 7.59
C ASN A 264 -17.59 30.29 8.93
N SER A 265 -18.11 29.10 9.18
CA SER A 265 -17.95 28.37 10.45
C SER A 265 -16.78 27.36 10.43
N LYS A 266 -15.80 27.58 9.56
CA LYS A 266 -14.64 26.70 9.41
C LYS A 266 -13.74 26.76 10.65
N ILE A 267 -13.45 25.59 11.20
CA ILE A 267 -12.53 25.39 12.32
C ILE A 267 -11.45 24.42 11.84
N PRO A 268 -10.25 24.93 11.47
CA PRO A 268 -9.09 24.10 11.21
C PRO A 268 -8.71 23.33 12.48
N THR A 269 -8.35 22.05 12.36
CA THR A 269 -8.04 21.21 13.52
C THR A 269 -6.55 20.88 13.64
N ASP A 270 -5.73 21.25 12.65
CA ASP A 270 -4.32 20.87 12.51
C ASP A 270 -4.06 19.36 12.53
N ILE A 271 -5.11 18.54 12.41
CA ILE A 271 -4.98 17.09 12.32
C ILE A 271 -4.93 16.69 10.85
N SER A 272 -3.84 16.05 10.44
CA SER A 272 -3.69 15.53 9.08
C SER A 272 -4.68 14.39 8.84
N ILE A 273 -5.23 14.30 7.64
CA ILE A 273 -6.05 13.14 7.25
C ILE A 273 -5.22 11.86 7.30
N ARG A 274 -3.93 11.93 6.92
CA ARG A 274 -3.02 10.79 6.97
C ARG A 274 -2.91 10.27 8.39
N GLU A 275 -2.70 11.16 9.36
CA GLU A 275 -2.65 10.81 10.79
C GLU A 275 -3.99 10.24 11.27
N ALA A 276 -5.12 10.88 10.96
CA ALA A 276 -6.43 10.39 11.37
C ALA A 276 -6.71 8.96 10.87
N VAL A 277 -6.32 8.65 9.64
CA VAL A 277 -6.46 7.30 9.05
C VAL A 277 -5.46 6.32 9.64
N SER A 278 -4.20 6.72 9.83
CA SER A 278 -3.18 5.87 10.48
C SER A 278 -3.60 5.49 11.90
N ASP A 279 -4.10 6.44 12.69
CA ASP A 279 -4.63 6.20 14.03
C ASP A 279 -5.81 5.23 13.99
N ARG A 280 -6.71 5.38 13.01
CA ARG A 280 -7.84 4.46 12.84
C ARG A 280 -7.36 3.05 12.50
N PHE A 281 -6.38 2.91 11.62
CA PHE A 281 -5.81 1.61 11.29
C PHE A 281 -5.15 0.94 12.50
N GLN A 282 -4.46 1.71 13.35
CA GLN A 282 -3.89 1.20 14.61
C GLN A 282 -4.96 0.77 15.62
N SER A 283 -6.19 1.30 15.53
CA SER A 283 -7.31 0.88 16.38
C SER A 283 -7.99 -0.41 15.94
N PHE A 284 -7.69 -0.90 14.73
CA PHE A 284 -8.24 -2.18 14.29
C PHE A 284 -7.59 -3.36 15.02
N PRO A 285 -8.32 -4.47 15.21
CA PRO A 285 -7.78 -5.63 15.87
C PRO A 285 -6.49 -6.09 15.21
N THR A 286 -5.49 -6.37 16.04
CA THR A 286 -4.26 -7.00 15.62
C THR A 286 -4.54 -8.40 15.07
N CYS A 287 -3.59 -8.89 14.30
CA CYS A 287 -3.62 -10.24 13.76
C CYS A 287 -3.82 -11.34 14.81
N SER A 288 -3.18 -11.21 15.97
CA SER A 288 -3.33 -12.15 17.08
C SER A 288 -4.75 -12.10 17.67
N GLU A 289 -5.34 -10.91 17.79
CA GLU A 289 -6.72 -10.74 18.27
C GLU A 289 -7.75 -11.34 17.29
N LEU A 290 -7.54 -11.18 15.98
CA LEU A 290 -8.40 -11.78 14.96
C LEU A 290 -8.32 -13.32 14.96
N CYS A 291 -7.12 -13.89 15.09
CA CYS A 291 -6.95 -15.35 15.14
C CYS A 291 -7.52 -15.93 16.45
N LEU A 292 -7.32 -15.27 17.59
CA LEU A 292 -7.91 -15.67 18.87
C LEU A 292 -9.44 -15.70 18.80
N ALA A 293 -10.06 -14.65 18.24
CA ALA A 293 -11.50 -14.56 18.08
C ALA A 293 -12.07 -15.69 17.19
N ASN A 294 -11.35 -16.06 16.12
CA ASN A 294 -11.76 -17.16 15.24
C ASN A 294 -11.68 -18.53 15.97
N CYS A 295 -10.61 -18.78 16.72
CA CYS A 295 -10.46 -20.03 17.47
C CYS A 295 -11.50 -20.18 18.57
N GLN A 296 -11.83 -19.09 19.26
CA GLN A 296 -12.94 -19.05 20.21
C GLN A 296 -14.29 -19.33 19.54
N ALA A 297 -14.54 -18.76 18.35
CA ALA A 297 -15.78 -18.98 17.60
C ALA A 297 -15.95 -20.44 17.13
N GLN A 298 -14.85 -21.14 16.84
CA GLN A 298 -14.85 -22.54 16.43
C GLN A 298 -14.87 -23.53 17.62
N GLY A 299 -14.71 -23.03 18.85
CA GLY A 299 -14.59 -23.87 20.05
C GLY A 299 -13.30 -24.70 20.10
N ASP A 300 -12.25 -24.26 19.39
CA ASP A 300 -10.95 -24.93 19.35
C ASP A 300 -10.10 -24.50 20.57
N ILE A 301 -10.28 -25.22 21.67
CA ILE A 301 -9.59 -24.97 22.94
C ILE A 301 -8.07 -25.10 22.79
N GLU A 302 -7.59 -26.05 21.96
CA GLU A 302 -6.16 -26.21 21.69
C GLU A 302 -5.61 -25.02 20.91
N CYS A 303 -6.36 -24.46 19.96
CA CYS A 303 -5.96 -23.22 19.29
C CYS A 303 -5.89 -22.04 20.27
N VAL A 304 -6.87 -21.89 21.16
CA VAL A 304 -6.89 -20.81 22.16
C VAL A 304 -5.69 -20.94 23.11
N GLU A 305 -5.44 -22.13 23.66
CA GLU A 305 -4.30 -22.37 24.57
C GLU A 305 -2.95 -22.16 23.87
N ARG A 306 -2.81 -22.53 22.59
CA ARG A 306 -1.60 -22.25 21.79
C ARG A 306 -1.38 -20.74 21.58
N ILE A 307 -2.43 -19.96 21.36
CA ILE A 307 -2.33 -18.50 21.18
C ILE A 307 -1.98 -17.80 22.51
N GLU A 308 -2.54 -18.28 23.63
CA GLU A 308 -2.35 -17.68 24.95
C GLU A 308 -1.03 -18.09 25.64
N SER A 309 -0.44 -19.24 25.31
CA SER A 309 0.76 -19.79 25.97
C SER A 309 2.11 -19.43 25.33
N GLY A 310 2.15 -18.82 24.13
CA GLY A 310 3.40 -18.43 23.46
C GLY A 310 3.23 -18.16 21.96
N PRO A 311 4.25 -17.64 21.26
CA PRO A 311 4.06 -17.06 19.94
C PRO A 311 4.05 -18.08 18.80
N LEU A 312 2.84 -18.57 18.52
CA LEU A 312 2.24 -18.69 17.19
C LEU A 312 3.12 -19.24 16.05
N VAL A 313 3.32 -20.55 16.06
CA VAL A 313 2.93 -21.36 14.90
C VAL A 313 1.52 -21.89 15.21
N ALA A 314 0.47 -21.13 14.87
CA ALA A 314 -0.89 -21.67 14.93
C ALA A 314 -1.21 -22.39 13.62
N SER A 315 -0.77 -23.64 13.52
CA SER A 315 -1.45 -24.62 12.66
C SER A 315 -2.92 -24.71 13.13
N GLY A 316 -3.83 -24.01 12.47
CA GLY A 316 -5.25 -23.93 12.85
C GLY A 316 -5.98 -22.65 12.43
N CYS A 317 -5.27 -21.56 12.11
CA CYS A 317 -5.86 -20.34 11.54
C CYS A 317 -5.66 -20.29 10.01
N GLU A 318 -6.08 -21.32 9.27
CA GLU A 318 -5.89 -21.44 7.81
C GLU A 318 -6.59 -20.33 6.98
N ALA A 319 -7.51 -19.57 7.58
CA ALA A 319 -8.17 -18.42 6.94
C ALA A 319 -7.55 -17.06 7.32
N LEU A 320 -6.57 -17.04 8.24
CA LEU A 320 -5.83 -15.85 8.70
C LEU A 320 -4.31 -16.06 8.58
N THR A 321 -3.89 -16.91 7.65
CA THR A 321 -2.49 -17.32 7.36
C THR A 321 -1.57 -16.16 7.00
N ASN A 322 -2.11 -14.97 6.74
CA ASN A 322 -1.33 -13.81 6.33
C ASN A 322 -1.03 -12.83 7.47
N CYS A 323 -1.38 -13.17 8.72
CA CYS A 323 -1.41 -12.21 9.81
C CYS A 323 -0.10 -12.18 10.62
N PHE A 324 0.99 -11.71 10.01
CA PHE A 324 2.31 -11.58 10.65
C PHE A 324 2.41 -10.29 11.47
N GLY A 325 1.91 -10.36 12.70
CA GLY A 325 2.13 -9.34 13.72
C GLY A 325 3.55 -9.42 14.26
N ASP A 326 4.45 -8.66 13.65
CA ASP A 326 5.75 -8.24 14.19
C ASP A 326 6.87 -9.30 14.19
N VAL A 327 7.61 -9.36 13.08
CA VAL A 327 8.87 -10.14 12.92
C VAL A 327 9.86 -9.78 14.03
N THR A 328 9.91 -8.52 14.47
CA THR A 328 10.74 -8.03 15.58
C THR A 328 10.37 -8.73 16.88
N ARG A 329 9.07 -8.90 17.15
CA ARG A 329 8.57 -9.57 18.36
C ARG A 329 8.72 -11.08 18.30
N TYR A 330 8.62 -11.69 17.12
CA TYR A 330 8.98 -13.09 16.92
C TYR A 330 10.48 -13.32 17.17
N ARG A 331 11.32 -12.48 16.57
CA ARG A 331 12.79 -12.46 16.68
C ARG A 331 13.28 -12.25 18.13
N ASP A 332 12.73 -11.27 18.84
CA ASP A 332 13.15 -10.94 20.21
C ASP A 332 12.85 -12.07 21.20
N ARG A 333 11.83 -12.89 20.91
CA ARG A 333 11.49 -14.11 21.67
C ARG A 333 12.33 -15.30 21.24
N PHE A 334 12.62 -15.46 19.95
CA PHE A 334 13.49 -16.55 19.45
C PHE A 334 14.92 -16.43 19.98
N CYS A 335 15.37 -15.20 20.22
CA CYS A 335 16.73 -14.90 20.69
C CYS A 335 16.82 -14.60 22.20
N GLU A 336 15.76 -14.89 22.95
CA GLU A 336 15.72 -14.69 24.40
C GLU A 336 16.78 -15.56 25.12
N GLY A 337 17.56 -14.94 26.01
CA GLY A 337 18.61 -15.63 26.78
C GLY A 337 19.94 -15.83 26.06
N ARG A 338 20.10 -15.30 24.84
CA ARG A 338 21.37 -15.34 24.10
C ARG A 338 22.23 -14.09 24.40
N PRO A 339 23.54 -14.23 24.65
CA PRO A 339 24.40 -13.09 24.95
C PRO A 339 24.66 -12.24 23.70
N GLU A 340 24.66 -10.92 23.89
CA GLU A 340 25.04 -9.92 22.89
C GLU A 340 26.50 -9.52 23.12
N ARG A 341 27.27 -9.24 22.04
CA ARG A 341 28.63 -8.71 22.18
C ARG A 341 28.56 -7.19 22.25
N ASP A 342 29.59 -6.57 22.84
CA ASP A 342 29.71 -5.12 22.81
C ASP A 342 29.94 -4.67 21.36
N PRO A 343 29.14 -3.72 20.82
CA PRO A 343 29.31 -3.19 19.47
C PRO A 343 30.73 -2.68 19.18
N ARG A 344 31.46 -2.23 20.21
CA ARG A 344 32.86 -1.77 20.09
C ARG A 344 33.82 -2.93 19.85
N ASP A 345 33.68 -4.01 20.63
CA ASP A 345 34.49 -5.23 20.47
C ASP A 345 34.24 -5.88 19.11
N PHE A 346 33.01 -5.76 18.60
CA PHE A 346 32.65 -6.20 17.26
C PHE A 346 33.32 -5.33 16.18
N CYS A 347 33.25 -3.99 16.29
CA CYS A 347 33.88 -3.08 15.34
C CYS A 347 35.42 -3.16 15.31
N ASP A 348 36.07 -3.42 16.44
CA ASP A 348 37.52 -3.58 16.54
C ASP A 348 38.04 -4.75 15.66
N GLN A 349 37.22 -5.79 15.48
CA GLN A 349 37.58 -6.94 14.64
C GLN A 349 37.59 -6.62 13.14
N PHE A 350 36.87 -5.59 12.70
CA PHE A 350 36.81 -5.16 11.29
C PHE A 350 37.85 -4.09 10.93
N GLN A 351 38.54 -3.50 11.92
CA GLN A 351 39.58 -2.48 11.70
C GLN A 351 40.68 -2.90 10.70
N PRO A 352 41.19 -4.15 10.72
CA PRO A 352 42.18 -4.59 9.72
C PRO A 352 41.63 -4.61 8.29
N ALA A 353 40.33 -4.93 8.11
CA ALA A 353 39.66 -4.92 6.82
C ALA A 353 39.45 -3.48 6.29
N PHE A 354 39.21 -2.52 7.18
CA PHE A 354 39.09 -1.11 6.81
C PHE A 354 40.43 -0.44 6.46
N ALA A 355 41.54 -0.94 6.99
CA ALA A 355 42.85 -0.29 6.89
C ALA A 355 43.75 -0.78 5.74
N GLY A 356 43.43 -1.88 5.06
CA GLY A 356 44.44 -2.61 4.27
C GLY A 356 44.06 -3.18 2.90
N VAL A 357 42.81 -3.14 2.45
CA VAL A 357 42.39 -3.78 1.20
C VAL A 357 41.46 -2.85 0.43
N THR A 358 41.76 -2.52 -0.83
CA THR A 358 40.73 -2.01 -1.76
C THR A 358 39.73 -3.14 -1.98
N PRO A 359 38.49 -3.04 -1.45
CA PRO A 359 37.52 -4.11 -1.59
C PRO A 359 37.24 -4.39 -3.06
N THR A 360 36.96 -5.63 -3.44
CA THR A 360 36.29 -5.88 -4.72
C THR A 360 34.93 -5.18 -4.72
N GLU A 361 34.34 -4.93 -5.89
CA GLU A 361 33.00 -4.33 -5.98
C GLU A 361 31.97 -5.09 -5.13
N ALA A 362 32.05 -6.42 -5.08
CA ALA A 362 31.18 -7.27 -4.25
C ALA A 362 31.43 -7.11 -2.74
N GLN A 363 32.67 -6.87 -2.30
CA GLN A 363 33.00 -6.63 -0.89
C GLN A 363 32.64 -5.21 -0.45
N ALA A 364 32.72 -4.23 -1.35
CA ALA A 364 32.43 -2.84 -1.07
C ALA A 364 30.97 -2.61 -0.65
N VAL A 365 30.03 -3.41 -1.18
CA VAL A 365 28.59 -3.39 -0.83
C VAL A 365 28.37 -3.60 0.67
N TRP A 366 29.19 -4.44 1.31
CA TRP A 366 29.06 -4.80 2.72
C TRP A 366 29.97 -3.96 3.62
N LEU A 367 31.20 -3.72 3.18
CA LEU A 367 32.22 -3.06 4.00
C LEU A 367 31.99 -1.56 4.17
N ASN A 368 31.44 -0.86 3.17
CA ASN A 368 31.23 0.58 3.26
C ASN A 368 30.14 0.96 4.30
N PRO A 369 28.95 0.33 4.31
CA PRO A 369 27.94 0.57 5.34
C PRO A 369 28.43 0.17 6.73
N LEU A 370 29.12 -0.98 6.85
CA LEU A 370 29.68 -1.47 8.10
C LEU A 370 30.73 -0.51 8.68
N LYS A 371 31.61 0.03 7.82
CA LYS A 371 32.60 1.03 8.23
C LYS A 371 31.91 2.30 8.74
N ALA A 372 30.90 2.79 8.03
CA ALA A 372 30.17 3.98 8.43
C ALA A 372 29.48 3.80 9.79
N TRP A 373 28.91 2.63 10.05
CA TRP A 373 28.32 2.29 11.34
C TRP A 373 29.39 2.17 12.46
N CYS A 374 30.53 1.52 12.20
CA CYS A 374 31.61 1.46 13.20
C CYS A 374 32.22 2.83 13.53
N ASP A 375 32.35 3.71 12.54
CA ASP A 375 32.77 5.10 12.77
C ASP A 375 31.76 5.84 13.70
N GLN A 376 30.46 5.50 13.63
CA GLN A 376 29.45 6.06 14.54
C GLN A 376 29.54 5.48 15.95
N VAL A 377 29.72 4.16 16.09
CA VAL A 377 29.93 3.49 17.39
C VAL A 377 31.12 4.12 18.14
N ASP A 378 32.21 4.40 17.45
CA ASP A 378 33.39 5.09 17.99
C ASP A 378 33.08 6.50 18.51
N VAL A 379 32.26 7.26 17.78
CA VAL A 379 31.82 8.60 18.19
C VAL A 379 30.97 8.52 19.45
N LEU A 380 30.01 7.60 19.50
CA LEU A 380 29.13 7.40 20.65
C LEU A 380 29.92 6.92 21.89
N ALA A 381 30.89 6.03 21.70
CA ALA A 381 31.80 5.58 22.76
C ALA A 381 32.62 6.73 23.36
N ARG A 382 33.12 7.65 22.53
CA ARG A 382 33.84 8.85 23.02
C ARG A 382 32.93 9.80 23.80
N LEU A 383 31.67 9.95 23.38
CA LEU A 383 30.67 10.75 24.08
C LEU A 383 30.30 10.12 25.43
N ALA A 384 30.14 8.79 25.47
CA ALA A 384 29.89 8.04 26.70
C ALA A 384 31.05 8.17 27.70
N ALA A 385 32.30 8.09 27.21
CA ALA A 385 33.51 8.28 28.03
C ALA A 385 33.65 9.71 28.61
N GLN A 386 32.97 10.70 28.03
CA GLN A 386 32.90 12.08 28.54
C GLN A 386 31.80 12.28 29.60
N GLY A 387 31.13 11.21 30.03
CA GLY A 387 30.09 11.24 31.05
C GLY A 387 28.68 11.55 30.54
N ASN A 388 28.47 11.55 29.21
CA ASN A 388 27.13 11.62 28.65
C ASN A 388 26.49 10.22 28.70
N ALA A 389 25.27 10.11 29.21
CA ALA A 389 24.52 8.86 29.16
C ALA A 389 24.06 8.63 27.71
N VAL A 390 24.83 7.83 26.97
CA VAL A 390 24.51 7.40 25.61
C VAL A 390 24.58 5.88 25.61
N GLU A 391 23.45 5.24 25.36
CA GLU A 391 23.36 3.80 25.19
C GLU A 391 23.89 3.47 23.78
N ILE A 392 24.85 2.56 23.70
CA ILE A 392 25.37 2.05 22.44
C ILE A 392 24.66 0.73 22.22
N GLU A 393 23.53 0.77 21.50
CA GLU A 393 22.73 -0.41 21.24
C GLU A 393 23.16 -1.13 19.95
N ASP A 394 23.06 -2.46 20.00
CA ASP A 394 22.91 -3.39 18.87
C ASP A 394 24.17 -3.72 18.06
N ASP A 395 24.86 -4.81 18.42
CA ASP A 395 25.94 -5.40 17.59
C ASP A 395 25.40 -6.12 16.33
N CYS A 396 24.07 -6.21 16.18
CA CYS A 396 23.42 -6.91 15.09
C CYS A 396 23.09 -6.01 13.88
N PHE A 397 23.77 -4.87 13.72
CA PHE A 397 23.68 -4.04 12.52
C PHE A 397 23.81 -4.85 11.22
N LEU A 398 24.65 -5.89 11.22
CA LEU A 398 24.79 -6.80 10.09
C LEU A 398 23.49 -7.51 9.72
N ALA A 399 22.63 -7.88 10.70
CA ALA A 399 21.33 -8.48 10.41
C ALA A 399 20.41 -7.49 9.68
N ASP A 400 20.39 -6.22 10.11
CA ASP A 400 19.57 -5.19 9.47
C ASP A 400 20.12 -4.81 8.09
N LEU A 401 21.45 -4.81 7.93
CA LEU A 401 22.12 -4.64 6.64
C LEU A 401 21.78 -5.79 5.69
N ILE A 402 21.79 -7.04 6.16
CA ILE A 402 21.38 -8.22 5.38
C ILE A 402 19.95 -8.06 4.86
N VAL A 403 19.02 -7.63 5.72
CA VAL A 403 17.63 -7.37 5.32
C VAL A 403 17.54 -6.26 4.29
N SER A 404 18.25 -5.15 4.52
CA SER A 404 18.27 -4.03 3.57
C SER A 404 18.82 -4.43 2.21
N GLN A 405 19.87 -5.26 2.18
CA GLN A 405 20.45 -5.75 0.93
C GLN A 405 19.52 -6.74 0.23
N ALA A 406 18.89 -7.66 0.96
CA ALA A 406 17.91 -8.60 0.42
C ALA A 406 16.70 -7.89 -0.19
N ALA A 407 16.20 -6.85 0.48
CA ALA A 407 15.14 -6.00 -0.05
C ALA A 407 15.58 -5.24 -1.30
N ALA A 408 16.80 -4.67 -1.31
CA ALA A 408 17.32 -3.92 -2.44
C ALA A 408 17.60 -4.79 -3.68
N SER A 409 17.96 -6.06 -3.48
CA SER A 409 18.25 -7.00 -4.57
C SER A 409 17.11 -7.98 -4.87
N ALA A 410 15.96 -7.86 -4.19
CA ALA A 410 14.85 -8.81 -4.21
C ALA A 410 15.27 -10.29 -4.01
N ALA A 411 16.42 -10.52 -3.39
CA ALA A 411 17.01 -11.84 -3.21
C ALA A 411 16.53 -12.48 -1.89
N PRO A 412 16.55 -13.82 -1.77
CA PRO A 412 16.32 -14.49 -0.49
C PRO A 412 17.22 -13.91 0.60
N VAL A 413 16.63 -13.66 1.77
CA VAL A 413 17.40 -13.26 2.95
C VAL A 413 18.45 -14.31 3.25
N GLU A 414 18.15 -15.59 2.99
CA GLU A 414 19.10 -16.70 3.08
C GLU A 414 20.33 -16.54 2.17
N GLU A 415 20.11 -16.18 0.91
CA GLU A 415 21.19 -16.02 -0.07
C GLU A 415 22.08 -14.82 0.28
N VAL A 416 21.45 -13.74 0.72
CA VAL A 416 22.13 -12.51 1.12
C VAL A 416 22.86 -12.69 2.46
N ALA A 417 22.28 -13.43 3.40
CA ALA A 417 22.93 -13.82 4.66
C ALA A 417 24.14 -14.72 4.41
N LEU A 418 24.02 -15.69 3.49
CA LEU A 418 25.11 -16.57 3.09
C LEU A 418 26.24 -15.80 2.40
N ALA A 419 25.91 -14.82 1.56
CA ALA A 419 26.88 -13.93 0.94
C ALA A 419 27.62 -13.09 1.99
N ALA A 420 26.90 -12.54 2.97
CA ALA A 420 27.49 -11.80 4.08
C ALA A 420 28.43 -12.68 4.92
N ASP A 421 28.01 -13.89 5.32
CA ASP A 421 28.84 -14.85 6.06
C ASP A 421 30.10 -15.24 5.27
N THR A 422 29.97 -15.46 3.96
CA THR A 422 31.11 -15.76 3.07
C THR A 422 32.12 -14.61 3.03
N VAL A 423 31.64 -13.36 2.97
CA VAL A 423 32.51 -12.16 3.02
C VAL A 423 33.20 -12.05 4.37
N ILE A 424 32.47 -12.22 5.48
CA ILE A 424 33.01 -12.12 6.85
C ILE A 424 34.09 -13.18 7.09
N ARG A 425 33.83 -14.44 6.71
CA ARG A 425 34.81 -15.53 6.83
C ARG A 425 36.00 -15.37 5.90
N GLY A 426 35.78 -14.85 4.69
CA GLY A 426 36.84 -14.56 3.72
C GLY A 426 37.83 -13.50 4.21
N LEU A 427 37.41 -12.65 5.15
CA LEU A 427 38.24 -11.66 5.82
C LEU A 427 38.94 -12.19 7.10
N GLY A 428 38.69 -13.46 7.47
CA GLY A 428 39.31 -14.11 8.63
C GLY A 428 38.72 -13.66 9.99
N ILE A 429 37.50 -13.14 9.98
CA ILE A 429 36.83 -12.57 11.16
C ILE A 429 35.98 -13.65 11.85
N GLU A 430 35.84 -13.56 13.17
CA GLU A 430 34.96 -14.45 13.92
C GLU A 430 33.48 -14.25 13.53
N PRO A 431 32.65 -15.30 13.62
CA PRO A 431 31.22 -15.19 13.32
C PRO A 431 30.49 -14.24 14.27
N LEU A 432 29.30 -13.82 13.84
CA LEU A 432 28.35 -12.99 14.56
C LEU A 432 28.12 -13.47 16.00
N SER A 433 27.71 -12.56 16.90
CA SER A 433 27.30 -12.94 18.26
C SER A 433 26.14 -13.94 18.22
N ASP A 434 25.98 -14.77 19.26
CA ASP A 434 24.92 -15.77 19.33
C ASP A 434 23.52 -15.16 19.14
N ARG A 435 23.34 -13.91 19.60
CA ARG A 435 22.11 -13.15 19.42
C ARG A 435 21.98 -12.59 18.00
N CYS A 436 23.04 -12.06 17.40
CA CYS A 436 23.01 -11.59 16.02
C CYS A 436 22.80 -12.72 15.01
N GLN A 437 23.50 -13.84 15.18
CA GLN A 437 23.31 -15.02 14.34
C GLN A 437 21.88 -15.53 14.47
N CYS A 438 21.35 -15.57 15.71
CA CYS A 438 19.96 -15.91 15.95
C CYS A 438 18.96 -14.96 15.26
N ARG A 439 19.26 -13.65 15.18
CA ARG A 439 18.43 -12.69 14.43
C ARG A 439 18.44 -13.01 12.93
N VAL A 440 19.63 -13.29 12.37
CA VAL A 440 19.76 -13.69 10.96
C VAL A 440 18.98 -14.98 10.69
N ASP A 441 19.12 -16.00 11.53
CA ASP A 441 18.43 -17.29 11.38
C ASP A 441 16.90 -17.14 11.49
N ALA A 442 16.42 -16.29 12.41
CA ALA A 442 15.00 -15.97 12.54
C ALA A 442 14.44 -15.26 11.29
N LEU A 443 15.23 -14.37 10.69
CA LEU A 443 14.86 -13.68 9.46
C LEU A 443 14.84 -14.62 8.25
N VAL A 444 15.83 -15.51 8.14
CA VAL A 444 15.88 -16.54 7.09
C VAL A 444 14.69 -17.49 7.19
N SER A 445 14.36 -17.93 8.41
CA SER A 445 13.22 -18.82 8.65
C SER A 445 11.90 -18.13 8.27
N ALA A 446 11.75 -16.85 8.64
CA ALA A 446 10.59 -16.05 8.27
C ALA A 446 10.49 -15.79 6.75
N ASP A 447 11.59 -15.54 6.05
CA ASP A 447 11.63 -15.34 4.59
C ASP A 447 11.30 -16.63 3.83
N ALA A 448 11.86 -17.78 4.26
CA ALA A 448 11.57 -19.08 3.65
C ALA A 448 10.09 -19.47 3.82
N GLU A 449 9.53 -19.31 5.02
CA GLU A 449 8.10 -19.54 5.28
C GLU A 449 7.22 -18.57 4.47
N CYS A 450 7.58 -17.27 4.43
CA CYS A 450 6.89 -16.27 3.60
C CYS A 450 6.91 -16.64 2.10
N ARG A 451 8.03 -17.16 1.58
CA ARG A 451 8.18 -17.54 0.17
C ARG A 451 7.43 -18.81 -0.17
N GLU A 452 7.48 -19.82 0.70
CA GLU A 452 6.68 -21.04 0.55
C GLU A 452 5.18 -20.69 0.50
N LEU A 453 4.74 -19.76 1.36
CA LEU A 453 3.40 -19.16 1.33
C LEU A 453 3.12 -18.39 0.03
N SER A 454 4.07 -17.58 -0.46
CA SER A 454 3.94 -16.84 -1.72
C SER A 454 3.88 -17.76 -2.96
N CYS A 455 4.56 -18.91 -2.94
CA CYS A 455 4.53 -19.91 -4.00
C CYS A 455 3.21 -20.71 -4.01
N VAL A 456 2.62 -20.97 -2.83
CA VAL A 456 1.35 -21.69 -2.69
C VAL A 456 0.13 -20.82 -3.06
N ILE A 457 0.19 -19.51 -2.84
CA ILE A 457 -0.93 -18.58 -3.08
C ILE A 457 -0.98 -18.06 -4.54
N GLY A 458 0.07 -18.32 -5.34
CA GLY A 458 0.01 -18.24 -6.79
C GLY A 458 0.08 -16.82 -7.36
N GLN A 459 1.12 -16.59 -8.17
CA GLN A 459 1.42 -15.44 -9.03
C GLN A 459 0.35 -15.17 -10.14
N ALA A 460 -0.93 -15.31 -9.82
CA ALA A 460 -2.04 -15.12 -10.74
C ALA A 460 -2.62 -13.70 -10.73
N ASP A 461 -2.43 -12.93 -9.65
CA ASP A 461 -3.12 -11.63 -9.51
C ASP A 461 -2.46 -10.50 -10.34
N ASP A 462 -1.13 -10.53 -10.51
CA ASP A 462 -0.42 -9.52 -11.31
C ASP A 462 -0.64 -9.67 -12.83
N ARG A 463 -1.02 -10.87 -13.29
CA ARG A 463 -1.37 -11.12 -14.71
C ARG A 463 -2.86 -10.85 -15.01
N LEU A 464 -3.72 -10.98 -14.01
CA LEU A 464 -5.16 -10.74 -14.18
C LEU A 464 -5.48 -9.23 -14.19
N GLU A 465 -4.80 -8.42 -13.37
CA GLU A 465 -4.88 -6.95 -13.46
C GLU A 465 -4.33 -6.41 -14.80
N ALA A 466 -3.33 -7.08 -15.38
CA ALA A 466 -2.79 -6.72 -16.69
C ALA A 466 -3.78 -6.99 -17.85
N GLN A 467 -4.72 -7.93 -17.69
CA GLN A 467 -5.76 -8.20 -18.70
C GLN A 467 -7.06 -7.41 -18.45
N LEU A 468 -7.36 -7.02 -17.21
CA LEU A 468 -8.62 -6.32 -16.87
C LEU A 468 -8.59 -4.80 -17.13
N PHE A 469 -7.42 -4.20 -17.34
CA PHE A 469 -7.31 -2.76 -17.59
C PHE A 469 -7.37 -2.33 -19.06
N GLU A 470 -7.47 -3.26 -20.02
CA GLU A 470 -7.37 -2.92 -21.44
C GLU A 470 -8.68 -2.61 -22.17
N THR A 471 -9.88 -2.64 -21.58
CA THR A 471 -11.06 -2.13 -22.31
C THR A 471 -12.26 -1.71 -21.45
N PHE A 472 -12.46 -0.39 -21.36
CA PHE A 472 -13.77 0.19 -21.05
C PHE A 472 -14.75 -0.07 -22.23
N GLU A 473 -15.94 -0.60 -21.89
CA GLU A 473 -17.21 -0.64 -22.64
C GLU A 473 -17.40 -1.54 -23.87
N GLY A 474 -16.48 -2.45 -24.23
CA GLY A 474 -16.68 -3.37 -25.37
C GLY A 474 -16.88 -4.86 -25.04
N ALA A 475 -16.38 -5.35 -23.90
CA ALA A 475 -16.09 -6.78 -23.73
C ALA A 475 -17.20 -7.61 -23.04
N ARG A 476 -18.36 -7.04 -22.71
CA ARG A 476 -19.46 -7.82 -22.12
C ARG A 476 -20.17 -8.67 -23.17
N ASP A 477 -20.27 -8.19 -24.41
CA ASP A 477 -20.96 -8.90 -25.49
C ASP A 477 -20.06 -9.93 -26.22
N ALA A 478 -18.74 -9.92 -25.93
CA ALA A 478 -17.79 -10.88 -26.49
C ALA A 478 -17.48 -12.08 -25.56
N PHE A 479 -17.92 -12.03 -24.30
CA PHE A 479 -17.59 -13.03 -23.28
C PHE A 479 -18.61 -14.18 -23.17
N GLU A 480 -19.74 -14.11 -23.88
CA GLU A 480 -20.73 -15.21 -23.91
C GLU A 480 -20.47 -16.28 -24.99
N SER A 481 -19.42 -16.16 -25.82
CA SER A 481 -19.24 -17.07 -26.97
C SER A 481 -17.98 -17.94 -27.02
N VAL A 482 -17.09 -17.93 -26.02
CA VAL A 482 -15.89 -18.81 -26.05
C VAL A 482 -15.57 -19.39 -24.67
N SER A 483 -16.24 -20.50 -24.34
CA SER A 483 -15.86 -21.41 -23.26
C SER A 483 -15.08 -22.58 -23.84
N GLY A 484 -13.89 -22.90 -23.31
CA GLY A 484 -13.21 -24.17 -23.59
C GLY A 484 -11.73 -24.19 -23.22
N ASP A 485 -11.42 -24.87 -22.10
CA ASP A 485 -10.14 -25.43 -21.65
C ASP A 485 -8.83 -24.63 -21.78
N LEU A 486 -8.39 -24.08 -20.65
CA LEU A 486 -7.15 -23.33 -20.47
C LEU A 486 -6.11 -24.07 -19.59
N CYS A 487 -6.23 -25.40 -19.47
CA CYS A 487 -5.29 -26.23 -18.70
C CYS A 487 -4.12 -26.79 -19.54
N ALA A 488 -4.11 -26.63 -20.87
CA ALA A 488 -3.07 -27.21 -21.72
C ALA A 488 -1.96 -26.22 -22.14
N GLU A 489 -2.22 -24.91 -22.15
CA GLU A 489 -1.22 -23.92 -22.59
C GLU A 489 -0.24 -23.46 -21.50
N GLN A 490 -0.58 -23.64 -20.22
CA GLN A 490 0.30 -23.23 -19.11
C GLN A 490 1.44 -24.21 -18.79
N ALA A 491 1.36 -25.46 -19.27
CA ALA A 491 2.41 -26.46 -19.04
C ALA A 491 3.66 -26.25 -19.93
N ILE A 492 3.53 -25.51 -21.04
CA ILE A 492 4.62 -25.29 -22.00
C ILE A 492 5.45 -24.02 -21.67
N ALA A 493 4.91 -23.12 -20.84
CA ALA A 493 5.56 -21.85 -20.51
C ALA A 493 6.50 -21.90 -19.28
N ALA A 494 6.57 -23.01 -18.55
CA ALA A 494 7.26 -23.11 -17.26
C ALA A 494 8.57 -23.96 -17.26
N GLY A 495 9.09 -24.38 -18.41
CA GLY A 495 10.47 -24.88 -18.50
C GLY A 495 10.81 -26.12 -17.66
N CYS A 496 9.84 -27.00 -17.37
CA CYS A 496 10.12 -28.30 -16.75
C CYS A 496 10.83 -29.24 -17.73
N ASP A 497 11.94 -29.82 -17.30
CA ASP A 497 12.71 -30.82 -18.04
C ASP A 497 11.87 -32.09 -18.27
N LEU A 498 11.90 -32.60 -19.49
CA LEU A 498 10.93 -33.56 -20.06
C LEU A 498 11.42 -35.02 -20.01
N GLU A 499 12.48 -35.32 -19.25
CA GLU A 499 13.00 -36.69 -19.14
C GLU A 499 12.26 -37.59 -18.14
N ASP A 500 11.43 -37.04 -17.25
CA ASP A 500 10.72 -37.85 -16.22
C ASP A 500 9.30 -38.30 -16.58
N LEU A 501 8.78 -37.97 -17.77
CA LEU A 501 7.40 -38.35 -18.18
C LEU A 501 7.34 -39.40 -19.32
N ARG A 502 8.30 -40.34 -19.34
CA ARG A 502 8.12 -41.57 -20.14
C ARG A 502 7.27 -42.59 -19.39
N GLY A 503 5.97 -42.53 -19.63
CA GLY A 503 5.09 -43.64 -19.30
C GLY A 503 3.63 -43.36 -19.60
N VAL A 504 3.23 -43.42 -20.87
CA VAL A 504 2.10 -44.22 -21.37
C VAL A 504 1.91 -43.94 -22.87
N ARG A 505 1.81 -45.05 -23.62
CA ARG A 505 1.58 -45.16 -25.06
C ARG A 505 0.18 -44.62 -25.41
N ASN A 506 0.06 -43.74 -26.42
CA ASN A 506 -0.10 -44.02 -27.85
C ASN A 506 -1.56 -44.40 -28.21
N ASP A 507 -2.02 -43.81 -29.33
CA ASP A 507 -3.17 -44.20 -30.15
C ASP A 507 -4.52 -43.57 -29.67
N GLU A 508 -5.30 -42.76 -30.41
CA GLU A 508 -5.44 -42.48 -31.84
C GLU A 508 -5.96 -41.03 -32.08
N VAL A 509 -5.82 -40.59 -33.33
CA VAL A 509 -6.02 -39.24 -33.90
C VAL A 509 -7.50 -39.04 -34.38
N PRO A 510 -7.89 -37.95 -35.09
CA PRO A 510 -8.73 -36.86 -34.59
C PRO A 510 -10.09 -36.73 -35.30
N ASN A 511 -10.96 -35.86 -34.77
CA ASN A 511 -11.80 -34.96 -35.58
C ASN A 511 -12.15 -33.71 -34.78
#